data_AF-A0A9E5FZQ2-F1
#
_entry.id   AF-A0A9E5FZQ2-F1
#
_cell.length_a   1.000
_cell.length_b   1.000
_cell.length_c   1.000
_cell.angle_alpha   90.00
_cell.angle_beta   90.00
_cell.angle_gamma   90.00
#
_symmetry.space_group_name_H-M   'P 1'
#
loop_
_entity.id
_entity.type
_entity.pdbx_description
1 polymer ?
#
loop_
_entity_poly.entity_id
_entity_poly.type
_entity_poly.pdbx_seq_one_letter_code
_entity_poly.pdbx_strand_id
1 'polypeptide(L)'
;MSDFSALCRDFCINQKLALKMDLPAAREPVLDLFGRLRKEMPRLSNLHRYPDGEVALESGEDDQDFLWIGMRQTSLKSGWVNPKTLEDAYRMHRTVLEVAPYFLSISPLDVDHLELVYAFDFECEGNRDEVVLDALLGGSALGEFAEIATDNVLDAQPFLAIALSDAP
;
A
#
# COMPACT_ATOMS: atom_id res chain seq x y z
N MET A 1 -11.64 -14.63 -5.61
CA MET A 1 -10.92 -14.47 -4.34
C MET A 1 -9.49 -14.85 -4.65
N SER A 2 -8.52 -14.04 -4.24
CA SER A 2 -7.14 -14.51 -4.24
C SER A 2 -7.08 -15.80 -3.40
N ASP A 3 -6.26 -16.77 -3.80
CA ASP A 3 -6.12 -18.07 -3.11
C ASP A 3 -5.64 -17.94 -1.64
N PHE A 4 -5.33 -16.72 -1.19
CA PHE A 4 -4.87 -16.39 0.14
C PHE A 4 -5.96 -16.38 1.22
N SER A 5 -7.25 -16.31 0.86
CA SER A 5 -8.34 -16.34 1.85
C SER A 5 -8.42 -17.64 2.66
N ALA A 6 -7.76 -18.70 2.19
CA ALA A 6 -7.62 -19.97 2.92
C ALA A 6 -6.45 -19.97 3.92
N LEU A 7 -5.55 -18.99 3.83
CA LEU A 7 -4.28 -18.94 4.55
C LEU A 7 -4.21 -17.78 5.55
N CYS A 8 -4.81 -16.63 5.24
CA CYS A 8 -4.84 -15.44 6.09
C CYS A 8 -6.27 -14.91 6.25
N ARG A 9 -6.52 -14.19 7.35
CA ARG A 9 -7.80 -13.54 7.64
C ARG A 9 -8.08 -12.41 6.64
N ASP A 10 -7.11 -11.52 6.50
CA ASP A 10 -7.16 -10.38 5.58
C ASP A 10 -5.90 -10.31 4.73
N PHE A 11 -6.06 -9.90 3.47
CA PHE A 11 -4.98 -9.70 2.53
C PHE A 11 -5.12 -8.33 1.87
N CYS A 12 -4.07 -7.51 1.92
CA CYS A 12 -4.10 -6.15 1.39
C CYS A 12 -2.96 -5.93 0.41
N ILE A 13 -3.24 -5.15 -0.64
CA ILE A 13 -2.21 -4.64 -1.56
C ILE A 13 -2.23 -3.13 -1.51
N ASN A 14 -1.15 -2.55 -1.00
CA ASN A 14 -0.98 -1.12 -0.87
C ASN A 14 0.08 -0.61 -1.85
N GLN A 15 -0.18 0.52 -2.47
CA GLN A 15 0.74 1.27 -3.29
C GLN A 15 1.01 2.61 -2.61
N LYS A 16 2.26 3.07 -2.66
CA LYS A 16 2.64 4.43 -2.29
C LYS A 16 3.58 5.00 -3.33
N LEU A 17 3.17 6.09 -3.95
CA LEU A 17 4.04 6.96 -4.72
C LEU A 17 4.62 8.02 -3.77
N ALA A 18 5.92 7.94 -3.51
CA ALA A 18 6.63 8.92 -2.72
C ALA A 18 7.23 10.01 -3.61
N LEU A 19 7.18 11.25 -3.14
CA LEU A 19 7.58 12.43 -3.89
C LEU A 19 8.60 13.25 -3.10
N LYS A 20 9.46 13.96 -3.82
CA LYS A 20 10.51 14.81 -3.23
C LYS A 20 9.93 16.14 -2.75
N MET A 21 8.94 16.66 -3.47
CA MET A 21 8.30 17.94 -3.22
C MET A 21 6.88 17.77 -2.68
N ASP A 22 6.36 18.84 -2.11
CA ASP A 22 5.01 18.90 -1.57
C ASP A 22 3.95 18.88 -2.68
N LEU A 23 2.96 18.01 -2.52
CA LEU A 23 1.74 18.01 -3.30
C LEU A 23 0.90 19.28 -3.07
N PRO A 24 0.10 19.71 -4.06
CA PRO A 24 -0.83 20.82 -3.86
C PRO A 24 -1.82 20.56 -2.73
N ALA A 25 -1.78 21.40 -1.68
CA ALA A 25 -2.72 21.34 -0.56
C ALA A 25 -4.01 22.14 -0.79
N ALA A 26 -4.13 22.81 -1.95
CA ALA A 26 -5.33 23.55 -2.31
C ALA A 26 -6.52 22.62 -2.48
N ARG A 27 -7.72 23.10 -2.10
CA ARG A 27 -8.96 22.31 -2.13
C ARG A 27 -9.30 21.77 -3.53
N GLU A 28 -9.12 22.60 -4.56
CA GLU A 28 -9.59 22.31 -5.92
C GLU A 28 -8.86 21.12 -6.55
N PRO A 29 -7.50 21.07 -6.61
CA PRO A 29 -6.77 19.90 -7.12
C PRO A 29 -7.18 18.58 -6.46
N VAL A 30 -7.37 18.59 -5.14
CA VAL A 30 -7.74 17.40 -4.37
C VAL A 30 -9.15 16.93 -4.72
N LEU A 31 -10.12 17.85 -4.76
CA LEU A 31 -11.49 17.50 -5.11
C LEU A 31 -11.64 17.07 -6.57
N ASP A 32 -10.91 17.68 -7.48
CA ASP A 32 -10.94 17.32 -8.90
C ASP A 32 -10.32 15.94 -9.15
N LEU A 33 -9.18 15.64 -8.50
CA LEU A 33 -8.57 14.31 -8.52
C LEU A 33 -9.55 13.24 -7.99
N PHE A 34 -10.07 13.44 -6.78
CA PHE A 34 -10.98 12.47 -6.16
C PHE A 34 -12.30 12.35 -6.92
N GLY A 35 -12.82 13.44 -7.47
CA GLY A 35 -13.98 13.43 -8.34
C GLY A 35 -13.73 12.64 -9.63
N ARG A 36 -12.54 12.73 -10.22
CA ARG A 36 -12.15 11.94 -11.40
C ARG A 36 -12.00 10.45 -11.06
N LEU A 37 -11.33 10.12 -9.95
CA LEU A 37 -11.13 8.74 -9.50
C LEU A 37 -12.46 8.06 -9.15
N ARG A 38 -13.38 8.76 -8.47
CA ARG A 38 -14.72 8.26 -8.17
C ARG A 38 -15.52 7.93 -9.43
N LYS A 39 -15.33 8.62 -10.56
CA LYS A 39 -16.01 8.26 -11.81
C LYS A 39 -15.56 6.90 -12.35
N GLU A 40 -14.28 6.58 -12.22
CA GLU A 40 -13.73 5.27 -12.61
C GLU A 40 -14.05 4.17 -11.58
N MET A 41 -14.08 4.55 -10.29
CA MET A 41 -14.30 3.66 -9.16
C MET A 41 -15.41 4.21 -8.25
N PRO A 42 -16.71 4.02 -8.61
CA PRO A 42 -17.83 4.65 -7.90
C PRO A 42 -17.98 4.29 -6.42
N ARG A 43 -17.38 3.18 -5.99
CA ARG A 43 -17.34 2.75 -4.58
C ARG A 43 -16.60 3.73 -3.69
N LEU A 44 -15.59 4.43 -4.23
CA LEU A 44 -14.82 5.44 -3.51
C LEU A 44 -15.68 6.71 -3.33
N SER A 45 -16.58 6.68 -2.35
CA SER A 45 -17.62 7.70 -2.16
C SER A 45 -17.44 8.54 -0.90
N ASN A 46 -16.59 8.10 0.03
CA ASN A 46 -16.49 8.68 1.36
C ASN A 46 -15.20 9.50 1.46
N LEU A 47 -15.32 10.83 1.53
CA LEU A 47 -14.19 11.74 1.65
C LEU A 47 -13.92 12.04 3.12
N HIS A 48 -12.73 11.68 3.59
CA HIS A 48 -12.26 11.92 4.94
C HIS A 48 -11.05 12.87 4.96
N ARG A 49 -10.94 13.63 6.04
CA ARG A 49 -9.73 14.38 6.39
C ARG A 49 -9.32 13.99 7.79
N TYR A 50 -8.13 13.45 7.93
CA TYR A 50 -7.59 12.98 9.20
C TYR A 50 -6.80 14.09 9.91
N PRO A 51 -6.65 14.00 11.25
CA PRO A 51 -5.93 14.99 12.04
C PRO A 51 -4.45 15.15 11.69
N ASP A 52 -3.83 14.11 11.10
CA ASP A 52 -2.43 14.09 10.69
C ASP A 52 -2.18 14.73 9.32
N GLY A 53 -3.20 15.34 8.72
CA GLY A 53 -3.13 16.03 7.44
C GLY A 53 -3.41 15.14 6.23
N GLU A 54 -3.70 13.85 6.42
CA GLU A 54 -4.13 12.98 5.34
C GLU A 54 -5.55 13.32 4.87
N VAL A 55 -5.75 13.38 3.55
CA VAL A 55 -7.09 13.43 2.95
C VAL A 55 -7.29 12.14 2.18
N ALA A 56 -8.35 11.40 2.48
CA ALA A 56 -8.61 10.09 1.90
C ALA A 56 -9.98 10.02 1.23
N LEU A 57 -10.04 9.24 0.16
CA LEU A 57 -11.27 8.83 -0.48
C LEU A 57 -11.42 7.31 -0.30
N GLU A 58 -12.51 6.88 0.32
CA GLU A 58 -12.69 5.51 0.83
C GLU A 58 -13.99 4.88 0.33
N SER A 59 -14.02 3.55 0.32
CA SER A 59 -15.26 2.79 0.13
C SER A 59 -16.14 2.78 1.39
N GLY A 60 -17.28 2.08 1.34
CA GLY A 60 -18.18 1.95 2.48
C GLY A 60 -17.56 1.17 3.65
N GLU A 61 -18.01 1.45 4.87
CA GLU A 61 -17.50 0.84 6.11
C GLU A 61 -17.91 -0.64 6.28
N ASP A 62 -19.00 -1.08 5.65
CA ASP A 62 -19.52 -2.45 5.76
C ASP A 62 -18.91 -3.44 4.75
N ASP A 63 -17.88 -3.01 4.00
CA ASP A 63 -17.25 -3.81 2.96
C ASP A 63 -16.15 -4.70 3.55
N GLN A 64 -16.31 -6.03 3.47
CA GLN A 64 -15.19 -6.98 3.70
C GLN A 64 -14.04 -6.78 2.70
N ASP A 65 -14.31 -6.08 1.59
CA ASP A 65 -13.35 -5.65 0.58
C ASP A 65 -13.25 -4.12 0.53
N PHE A 66 -12.33 -3.56 1.32
CA PHE A 66 -12.21 -2.12 1.51
C PHE A 66 -11.20 -1.49 0.54
N LEU A 67 -11.56 -0.39 -0.12
CA LEU A 67 -10.70 0.38 -1.01
C LEU A 67 -10.49 1.79 -0.47
N TRP A 68 -9.27 2.31 -0.61
CA TRP A 68 -8.96 3.67 -0.21
C TRP A 68 -7.87 4.29 -1.07
N ILE A 69 -7.91 5.61 -1.17
CA ILE A 69 -6.88 6.44 -1.80
C ILE A 69 -6.59 7.59 -0.85
N GLY A 70 -5.36 7.67 -0.35
CA GLY A 70 -4.93 8.65 0.64
C GLY A 70 -3.88 9.60 0.08
N MET A 71 -4.00 10.89 0.36
CA MET A 71 -3.02 11.90 -0.01
C MET A 71 -2.45 12.56 1.24
N ARG A 72 -1.12 12.59 1.33
CA ARG A 72 -0.35 13.37 2.31
C ARG A 72 0.56 14.35 1.59
N GLN A 73 1.24 15.20 2.36
CA GLN A 73 2.10 16.26 1.83
C GLN A 73 3.09 15.79 0.76
N THR A 74 3.75 14.64 0.93
CA THR A 74 4.77 14.13 -0.02
C THR A 74 4.48 12.72 -0.51
N SER A 75 3.21 12.27 -0.46
CA SER A 75 2.87 10.94 -0.94
C SER A 75 1.41 10.79 -1.37
N LEU A 76 1.21 9.99 -2.40
CA LEU A 76 -0.10 9.47 -2.80
C LEU A 76 -0.12 7.96 -2.57
N LYS A 77 -1.13 7.49 -1.86
CA LYS A 77 -1.30 6.09 -1.48
C LYS A 77 -2.62 5.56 -2.02
N SER A 78 -2.64 4.28 -2.33
CA SER A 78 -3.86 3.55 -2.64
C SER A 78 -3.78 2.15 -2.06
N GLY A 79 -4.89 1.62 -1.58
CA GLY A 79 -4.92 0.29 -1.00
C GLY A 79 -6.24 -0.41 -1.25
N TRP A 80 -6.16 -1.73 -1.34
CA TRP A 80 -7.33 -2.59 -1.46
C TRP A 80 -7.16 -3.80 -0.54
N VAL A 81 -8.07 -3.93 0.43
CA VAL A 81 -8.25 -5.06 1.34
C VAL A 81 -9.14 -6.11 0.65
N ASN A 82 -8.74 -7.37 0.70
CA ASN A 82 -9.43 -8.53 0.15
C ASN A 82 -9.92 -8.36 -1.30
N PRO A 83 -9.05 -7.92 -2.24
CA PRO A 83 -9.45 -7.81 -3.64
C PRO A 83 -9.83 -9.18 -4.22
N LYS A 84 -10.81 -9.21 -5.12
CA LYS A 84 -11.28 -10.47 -5.74
C LYS A 84 -10.17 -11.16 -6.53
N THR A 85 -9.29 -10.39 -7.16
CA THR A 85 -8.09 -10.82 -7.87
C THR A 85 -6.97 -9.80 -7.68
N LEU A 86 -5.71 -10.21 -7.85
CA LEU A 86 -4.58 -9.27 -7.85
C LEU A 86 -4.72 -8.22 -8.96
N GLU A 87 -5.22 -8.61 -10.13
CA GLU A 87 -5.40 -7.72 -11.28
C GLU A 87 -6.40 -6.59 -10.99
N ASP A 88 -7.43 -6.84 -10.19
CA ASP A 88 -8.36 -5.78 -9.78
C ASP A 88 -7.64 -4.69 -8.98
N ALA A 89 -6.79 -5.09 -8.03
CA ALA A 89 -5.97 -4.16 -7.25
C ALA A 89 -4.95 -3.41 -8.13
N TYR A 90 -4.27 -4.11 -9.04
CA TYR A 90 -3.32 -3.45 -9.95
C TYR A 90 -4.01 -2.48 -10.92
N ARG A 91 -5.22 -2.79 -11.39
CA ARG A 91 -6.00 -1.86 -12.22
C ARG A 91 -6.33 -0.58 -11.46
N MET A 92 -6.73 -0.68 -10.18
CA MET A 92 -6.92 0.49 -9.32
C MET A 92 -5.64 1.30 -9.19
N HIS A 93 -4.55 0.66 -8.77
CA HIS A 93 -3.25 1.28 -8.54
C HIS A 93 -2.70 1.98 -9.79
N ARG A 94 -2.84 1.34 -10.96
CA ARG A 94 -2.49 1.92 -12.27
C ARG A 94 -3.35 3.14 -12.59
N THR A 95 -4.65 3.06 -12.36
CA THR A 95 -5.56 4.20 -12.58
C THR A 95 -5.16 5.40 -11.72
N VAL A 96 -4.75 5.17 -10.47
CA VAL A 96 -4.27 6.24 -9.58
C VAL A 96 -3.01 6.91 -10.16
N LEU A 97 -2.02 6.12 -10.60
CA LEU A 97 -0.79 6.64 -11.20
C LEU A 97 -1.01 7.33 -12.55
N GLU A 98 -1.99 6.88 -13.34
CA GLU A 98 -2.34 7.50 -14.62
C GLU A 98 -3.05 8.84 -14.41
N VAL A 99 -3.93 8.95 -13.42
CA VAL A 99 -4.77 10.15 -13.22
C VAL A 99 -4.04 11.22 -12.42
N ALA A 100 -3.36 10.85 -11.33
CA ALA A 100 -2.81 11.79 -10.36
C ALA A 100 -1.89 12.89 -10.95
N PRO A 101 -0.98 12.61 -11.90
CA PRO A 101 -0.08 13.63 -12.44
C PRO A 101 -0.80 14.84 -13.05
N TYR A 102 -1.96 14.62 -13.67
CA TYR A 102 -2.73 15.69 -14.33
C TYR A 102 -3.38 16.68 -13.36
N PHE A 103 -3.62 16.27 -12.11
CA PHE A 103 -4.28 17.11 -11.10
C PHE A 103 -3.29 17.62 -10.06
N LEU A 104 -2.23 16.85 -9.79
CA LEU A 104 -1.29 17.12 -8.71
C LEU A 104 0.04 17.70 -9.19
N SER A 105 0.20 17.92 -10.50
CA SER A 105 1.45 18.43 -11.09
C SER A 105 2.67 17.54 -10.83
N ILE A 106 2.46 16.24 -10.62
CA ILE A 106 3.53 15.26 -10.43
C ILE A 106 4.31 15.11 -11.74
N SER A 107 5.64 15.17 -11.66
CA SER A 107 6.54 14.94 -12.80
C SER A 107 7.57 13.87 -12.45
N PRO A 108 8.22 13.22 -13.44
CA PRO A 108 9.28 12.25 -13.17
C PRO A 108 10.44 12.79 -12.33
N LEU A 109 10.72 14.10 -12.38
CA LEU A 109 11.75 14.72 -11.55
C LEU A 109 11.41 14.69 -10.05
N ASP A 110 10.11 14.73 -9.75
CA ASP A 110 9.57 14.78 -8.40
C ASP A 110 9.39 13.38 -7.78
N VAL A 111 9.30 12.34 -8.59
CA VAL A 111 9.20 10.95 -8.11
C VAL A 111 10.48 10.57 -7.37
N ASP A 112 10.31 10.08 -6.14
CA ASP A 112 11.38 9.48 -5.34
C ASP A 112 11.40 7.96 -5.59
N HIS A 113 10.34 7.27 -5.17
CA HIS A 113 10.17 5.84 -5.39
C HIS A 113 8.70 5.43 -5.37
N LEU A 114 8.43 4.22 -5.86
CA LEU A 114 7.14 3.55 -5.79
C LEU A 114 7.28 2.33 -4.87
N GLU A 115 6.47 2.29 -3.82
CA GLU A 115 6.36 1.12 -2.95
C GLU A 115 5.10 0.33 -3.32
N LEU A 116 5.24 -1.00 -3.37
CA LEU A 116 4.13 -1.95 -3.45
C LEU A 116 4.26 -2.93 -2.30
N VAL A 117 3.29 -2.93 -1.40
CA VAL A 117 3.29 -3.72 -0.17
C VAL A 117 2.14 -4.71 -0.20
N TYR A 118 2.48 -5.98 0.04
CA TYR A 118 1.53 -7.06 0.26
C TYR A 118 1.47 -7.33 1.76
N ALA A 119 0.32 -7.06 2.37
CA ALA A 119 0.10 -7.33 3.79
C ALA A 119 -0.82 -8.53 3.94
N PHE A 120 -0.47 -9.41 4.87
CA PHE A 120 -1.23 -10.60 5.21
C PHE A 120 -1.47 -10.59 6.71
N ASP A 121 -2.73 -10.76 7.12
CA ASP A 121 -3.11 -10.93 8.52
C ASP A 121 -3.21 -12.43 8.83
N PHE A 122 -2.16 -12.98 9.43
CA PHE A 122 -2.10 -14.38 9.83
C PHE A 122 -2.42 -14.53 11.32
N GLU A 123 -3.24 -15.53 11.66
CA GLU A 123 -3.35 -15.99 13.04
C GLU A 123 -2.12 -16.83 13.39
N CYS A 124 -1.29 -16.31 14.29
CA CYS A 124 -0.10 -16.99 14.79
C CYS A 124 -0.26 -17.31 16.28
N GLU A 125 0.09 -18.52 16.71
CA GLU A 125 0.09 -18.90 18.14
C GLU A 125 1.27 -18.28 18.93
N GLY A 126 2.25 -17.68 18.25
CA GLY A 126 3.47 -17.12 18.83
C GLY A 126 3.92 -15.81 18.19
N ASN A 127 5.18 -15.42 18.42
CA ASN A 127 5.74 -14.19 17.86
C ASN A 127 5.79 -14.26 16.33
N ARG A 128 5.02 -13.38 15.66
CA ARG A 128 4.97 -13.25 14.20
C ARG A 128 6.37 -13.11 13.59
N ASP A 129 7.23 -12.29 14.21
CA ASP A 129 8.55 -11.98 13.67
C ASP A 129 9.48 -13.19 13.66
N GLU A 130 9.42 -14.01 14.70
CA GLU A 130 10.16 -15.27 14.78
C GLU A 130 9.69 -16.23 13.68
N VAL A 131 8.38 -16.30 13.42
CA VAL A 131 7.82 -17.13 12.34
C VAL A 131 8.33 -16.65 10.97
N VAL A 132 8.34 -15.34 10.71
CA VAL A 132 8.83 -14.79 9.43
C VAL A 132 10.33 -15.01 9.28
N LEU A 133 11.10 -14.81 10.35
CA LEU A 133 12.55 -15.04 10.37
C LEU A 133 12.87 -16.50 10.04
N ASP A 134 12.24 -17.45 10.73
CA ASP A 134 12.44 -18.89 10.49
C ASP A 134 12.02 -19.29 9.07
N ALA A 135 10.86 -18.83 8.61
CA ALA A 135 10.34 -19.18 7.29
C ALA A 135 11.21 -18.68 6.12
N LEU A 136 11.80 -17.48 6.24
CA LEU A 136 12.56 -16.84 5.16
C LEU A 136 14.07 -17.03 5.26
N LEU A 137 14.59 -17.09 6.48
CA LEU A 137 16.03 -17.09 6.76
C LEU A 137 16.48 -18.31 7.59
N GLY A 138 15.56 -19.20 7.99
CA GLY A 138 15.88 -20.44 8.69
C GLY A 138 16.89 -21.30 7.91
N GLY A 139 17.89 -21.81 8.62
CA GLY A 139 18.98 -22.58 8.03
C GLY A 139 19.98 -21.77 7.20
N SER A 140 19.87 -20.44 7.19
CA SER A 140 20.88 -19.53 6.64
C SER A 140 21.75 -18.95 7.74
N ALA A 141 22.96 -18.50 7.38
CA ALA A 141 23.85 -17.79 8.31
C ALA A 141 23.24 -16.49 8.88
N LEU A 142 22.26 -15.89 8.18
CA LEU A 142 21.52 -14.72 8.67
C LEU A 142 20.48 -15.10 9.72
N GLY A 143 19.80 -16.24 9.56
CA GLY A 143 18.83 -16.74 10.54
C GLY A 143 19.48 -17.15 11.87
N GLU A 144 20.73 -17.61 11.83
CA GLU A 144 21.50 -18.00 13.02
C GLU A 144 21.89 -16.82 13.95
N PHE A 145 21.72 -15.57 13.52
CA PHE A 145 22.01 -14.40 14.38
C PHE A 145 21.05 -14.22 15.54
N ALA A 146 19.84 -14.78 15.46
CA ALA A 146 18.86 -14.74 16.55
C ALA A 146 18.70 -16.15 17.14
N GLU A 147 19.07 -16.31 18.41
CA GLU A 147 18.81 -17.55 19.13
C GLU A 147 17.39 -17.46 19.75
N ILE A 148 16.38 -17.98 19.05
CA ILE A 148 14.95 -17.87 19.43
C ILE A 148 14.66 -18.33 20.87
N ALA A 149 15.50 -19.18 21.46
CA ALA A 149 15.37 -19.61 22.85
C ALA A 149 15.71 -18.51 23.88
N THR A 150 16.51 -17.50 23.52
CA THR A 150 17.01 -16.46 24.43
C THR A 150 16.78 -15.04 23.93
N ASP A 151 16.72 -14.87 22.62
CA ASP A 151 16.52 -13.59 21.95
C ASP A 151 15.06 -13.41 21.57
N ASN A 152 14.62 -12.15 21.56
CA ASN A 152 13.27 -11.78 21.12
C ASN A 152 13.38 -11.02 19.80
N VAL A 153 12.81 -11.58 18.73
CA VAL A 153 12.83 -10.92 17.42
C VAL A 153 11.78 -9.80 17.43
N LEU A 154 12.24 -8.57 17.17
CA LEU A 154 11.39 -7.37 17.25
C LEU A 154 10.74 -6.99 15.91
N ASP A 155 11.42 -7.25 14.79
CA ASP A 155 10.90 -7.04 13.44
C ASP A 155 11.63 -7.94 12.43
N ALA A 156 10.86 -8.69 11.65
CA ALA A 156 11.29 -9.51 10.54
C ALA A 156 10.23 -9.43 9.45
N GLN A 157 10.59 -8.82 8.32
CA GLN A 157 9.72 -8.65 7.18
C GLN A 157 10.54 -8.62 5.88
N PRO A 158 10.07 -9.26 4.80
CA PRO A 158 10.75 -9.20 3.51
C PRO A 158 10.62 -7.80 2.90
N PHE A 159 11.75 -7.22 2.48
CA PHE A 159 11.78 -5.97 1.75
C PHE A 159 12.81 -6.04 0.61
N LEU A 160 12.43 -5.53 -0.56
CA LEU A 160 13.30 -5.47 -1.72
C LEU A 160 13.14 -4.12 -2.42
N ALA A 161 14.25 -3.40 -2.58
CA ALA A 161 14.33 -2.19 -3.38
C ALA A 161 15.13 -2.47 -4.65
N ILE A 162 14.57 -2.15 -5.81
CA ILE A 162 15.19 -2.38 -7.12
C ILE A 162 15.16 -1.07 -7.90
N ALA A 163 16.27 -0.72 -8.54
CA ALA A 163 16.28 0.34 -9.55
C ALA A 163 15.72 -0.22 -10.86
N LEU A 164 14.65 0.39 -11.37
CA LEU A 164 14.13 0.05 -12.69
C LEU A 164 15.11 0.58 -13.75
N SER A 165 15.42 -0.23 -14.75
CA SER A 165 16.17 0.25 -15.91
C SER A 165 15.33 1.29 -16.66
N ASP A 166 15.96 2.34 -17.17
CA ASP A 166 15.33 3.16 -18.21
C ASP A 166 14.93 2.23 -19.37
N ALA A 167 13.73 2.44 -19.92
CA ALA A 167 13.36 1.77 -21.16
C ALA A 167 14.45 2.09 -22.22
N PRO A 168 14.94 1.10 -22.98
CA PRO A 168 16.00 1.30 -23.96
C PRO A 168 15.64 2.34 -25.02
#